data_AF-A0A0G0QIT3-F1
#
_entry.id   AF-A0A0G0QIT3-F1
#
_cell.length_a   1.000
_cell.length_b   1.000
_cell.length_c   1.000
_cell.angle_alpha   90.00
_cell.angle_beta   90.00
_cell.angle_gamma   90.00
#
_symmetry.space_group_name_H-M   'P 1'
#
loop_
_entity.id
_entity.type
_entity.pdbx_description
1 polymer ?
#
loop_
_entity_poly.entity_id
_entity_poly.type
_entity_poly.pdbx_seq_one_letter_code
_entity_poly.pdbx_strand_id
1 'polypeptide(L)'
;MTGNKIINGIIGVIIAVVLSLLLTLGIKVFYPEPEYPRTEPFAKEAPYLNVTCQGSDKECIAEQKKVEEGRQAYYKEQQKVQDEFEKTRKAYEHDLFIIANILGIIFFLAGMGLLSIYEKIGLNVVAGVLASGGFGIFYGYIRGWQGADDILKFIVGIVVAIMVVASAVVINNLVRKHNVK
;
A
#
# COMPACT_ATOMS: atom_id res chain seq x y z
N MET A 1 -11.26 38.66 12.68
CA MET A 1 -11.07 38.13 11.30
C MET A 1 -10.24 36.84 11.22
N THR A 2 -9.59 36.37 12.28
CA THR A 2 -8.82 35.12 12.32
C THR A 2 -9.66 33.84 12.46
N GLY A 3 -10.82 33.90 13.14
CA GLY A 3 -11.67 32.72 13.37
C GLY A 3 -12.15 32.02 12.09
N ASN A 4 -12.53 32.78 11.06
CA ASN A 4 -13.04 32.20 9.80
C ASN A 4 -11.96 31.46 9.01
N LYS A 5 -10.68 31.85 9.12
CA LYS A 5 -9.58 31.14 8.44
C LYS A 5 -9.27 29.79 9.10
N ILE A 6 -9.40 29.71 10.42
CA ILE A 6 -9.14 28.48 11.19
C ILE A 6 -10.21 27.43 10.89
N ILE A 7 -11.49 27.80 10.97
CA ILE A 7 -12.62 26.88 10.68
C ILE A 7 -12.51 26.34 9.26
N ASN A 8 -12.20 27.21 8.31
CA ASN A 8 -12.00 26.86 6.91
C ASN A 8 -10.88 25.82 6.71
N GLY A 9 -9.73 26.02 7.36
CA GLY A 9 -8.65 25.02 7.35
C GLY A 9 -9.07 23.67 7.93
N ILE A 10 -9.77 23.68 9.07
CA ILE A 10 -10.26 22.46 9.73
C ILE A 10 -11.19 21.67 8.80
N ILE A 11 -12.12 22.34 8.11
CA ILE A 11 -13.03 21.69 7.15
C ILE A 11 -12.24 21.00 6.04
N GLY A 12 -11.22 21.66 5.48
CA GLY A 12 -10.37 21.05 4.44
C GLY A 12 -9.64 19.80 4.94
N VAL A 13 -9.13 19.82 6.18
CA VAL A 13 -8.50 18.65 6.81
C VAL A 13 -9.50 17.52 7.02
N ILE A 14 -10.71 17.81 7.52
CA ILE A 14 -11.75 16.80 7.70
C ILE A 14 -12.10 16.13 6.37
N ILE A 15 -12.27 16.91 5.29
CA ILE A 15 -12.53 16.38 3.95
C ILE A 15 -11.38 15.48 3.50
N ALA A 16 -10.13 15.92 3.67
CA ALA A 16 -8.96 15.13 3.30
C ALA A 16 -8.94 13.78 4.03
N VAL A 17 -9.20 13.77 5.33
CA VAL A 17 -9.22 12.55 6.16
C VAL A 17 -10.36 11.63 5.74
N VAL A 18 -11.59 12.14 5.61
CA VAL A 18 -12.76 11.32 5.27
C VAL A 18 -12.60 10.68 3.90
N LEU A 19 -12.18 11.44 2.89
CA LEU A 19 -11.97 10.91 1.54
C LEU A 19 -10.80 9.92 1.49
N SER A 20 -9.73 10.16 2.24
CA SER A 20 -8.60 9.24 2.38
C SER A 20 -9.01 7.91 3.02
N LEU A 21 -9.83 7.97 4.07
CA LEU A 21 -10.40 6.77 4.70
C LEU A 21 -11.30 6.03 3.72
N LEU A 22 -12.18 6.72 3.00
CA LEU A 22 -13.04 6.12 1.99
C LEU A 22 -12.23 5.42 0.89
N LEU A 23 -11.14 6.03 0.43
CA LEU A 23 -10.24 5.46 -0.57
C LEU A 23 -9.60 4.17 -0.04
N THR A 24 -9.00 4.20 1.15
CA THR A 24 -8.34 3.02 1.73
C THR A 24 -9.31 1.88 2.05
N LEU A 25 -10.49 2.20 2.59
CA LEU A 25 -11.54 1.22 2.85
C LEU A 25 -12.11 0.66 1.55
N GLY A 26 -12.35 1.51 0.55
CA GLY A 26 -12.81 1.09 -0.77
C GLY A 26 -11.84 0.09 -1.40
N ILE A 27 -10.55 0.39 -1.40
CA ILE A 27 -9.52 -0.55 -1.88
C ILE A 27 -9.59 -1.87 -1.12
N LYS A 28 -9.65 -1.85 0.21
CA LYS A 28 -9.72 -3.09 1.02
C LYS A 28 -10.95 -3.95 0.72
N VAL A 29 -12.08 -3.31 0.42
CA VAL A 29 -13.34 -4.01 0.08
C VAL A 29 -13.24 -4.69 -1.28
N PHE A 30 -12.68 -4.02 -2.29
CA PHE A 30 -12.63 -4.55 -3.66
C PHE A 30 -11.34 -5.34 -3.97
N TYR A 31 -10.30 -5.17 -3.18
CA TYR A 31 -8.99 -5.80 -3.34
C TYR A 31 -8.45 -6.24 -1.95
N PRO A 32 -8.97 -7.36 -1.41
CA PRO A 32 -8.63 -7.83 -0.07
C PRO A 32 -7.20 -8.36 -0.02
N GLU A 33 -6.53 -8.13 1.12
CA GLU A 33 -5.16 -8.61 1.38
C GLU A 33 -5.13 -10.14 1.50
N PRO A 34 -4.13 -10.83 0.92
CA PRO A 34 -4.01 -12.27 1.05
C PRO A 34 -3.79 -12.65 2.52
N GLU A 35 -4.54 -13.63 2.99
CA GLU A 35 -4.36 -14.17 4.33
C GLU A 35 -3.17 -15.12 4.38
N TYR A 36 -2.38 -15.03 5.45
CA TYR A 36 -1.33 -16.01 5.70
C TYR A 36 -1.96 -17.40 5.90
N PRO A 37 -1.46 -18.46 5.23
CA PRO A 37 -1.99 -19.80 5.40
C PRO A 37 -1.88 -20.23 6.87
N ARG A 38 -3.03 -20.35 7.55
CA ARG A 38 -3.11 -20.77 8.96
C ARG A 38 -3.28 -22.28 9.13
N THR A 39 -3.60 -22.98 8.06
CA THR A 39 -3.74 -24.43 8.03
C THR A 39 -2.43 -25.09 7.60
N GLU A 40 -2.33 -26.41 7.77
CA GLU A 40 -1.12 -27.20 7.54
C GLU A 40 -0.36 -26.81 6.26
N PRO A 41 0.98 -26.70 6.36
CA PRO A 41 1.87 -27.48 7.22
C PRO A 41 2.20 -26.83 8.57
N PHE A 42 1.80 -25.57 8.79
CA PHE A 42 2.11 -24.81 10.02
C PHE A 42 1.51 -25.37 11.31
N ALA A 43 0.44 -26.17 11.22
CA ALA A 43 -0.15 -26.82 12.39
C ALA A 43 0.57 -28.13 12.79
N LYS A 44 1.45 -28.66 11.94
CA LYS A 44 2.28 -29.82 12.28
C LYS A 44 3.56 -29.34 12.94
N GLU A 45 3.86 -29.88 14.12
CA GLU A 45 5.17 -29.72 14.74
C GLU A 45 6.23 -30.40 13.88
N ALA A 46 7.39 -29.76 13.74
CA ALA A 46 8.52 -30.38 13.06
C ALA A 46 8.91 -31.70 13.76
N PRO A 47 9.31 -32.75 13.02
CA PRO A 47 9.84 -33.96 13.64
C PRO A 47 10.98 -33.65 14.61
N TYR A 48 10.73 -33.85 15.90
CA TYR A 48 11.70 -33.58 16.95
C TYR A 48 12.70 -34.74 17.05
N LEU A 49 13.97 -34.41 17.23
CA LEU A 49 15.04 -35.39 17.37
C LEU A 49 15.28 -35.59 18.86
N ASN A 50 14.58 -36.56 19.47
CA ASN A 50 14.84 -36.94 20.87
C ASN A 50 15.83 -38.11 20.99
N VAL A 51 16.34 -38.61 19.86
CA VAL A 51 17.26 -39.76 19.81
C VAL A 51 18.69 -39.25 19.70
N THR A 52 19.46 -39.37 20.78
CA THR A 52 20.93 -39.23 20.74
C THR A 52 21.55 -40.61 20.69
N CYS A 53 22.00 -41.02 19.50
CA CYS A 53 22.64 -42.32 19.35
C CYS A 53 24.02 -42.31 20.02
N GLN A 54 24.23 -43.16 21.02
CA GLN A 54 25.55 -43.43 21.58
C GLN A 54 26.11 -44.72 20.96
N GLY A 55 27.18 -44.61 20.16
CA GLY A 55 27.89 -45.75 19.59
C GLY A 55 27.45 -46.15 18.17
N SER A 56 27.75 -47.39 17.78
CA SER A 56 27.56 -47.93 16.42
C SER A 56 26.26 -48.73 16.25
N ASP A 57 25.22 -48.38 17.01
CA ASP A 57 23.91 -49.02 16.90
C ASP A 57 23.25 -48.69 15.55
N LYS A 58 23.16 -49.70 14.69
CA LYS A 58 22.63 -49.57 13.32
C LYS A 58 21.15 -49.21 13.31
N GLU A 59 20.38 -49.65 14.29
CA GLU A 59 18.94 -49.36 14.37
C GLU A 59 18.71 -47.92 14.77
N CYS A 60 19.45 -47.43 15.78
CA CYS A 60 19.42 -46.04 16.20
C CYS A 60 19.82 -45.08 15.06
N ILE A 61 20.91 -45.39 14.34
CA ILE A 61 21.36 -44.56 13.21
C ILE A 61 20.31 -44.53 12.09
N ALA A 62 19.62 -45.64 11.83
CA ALA A 62 18.56 -45.70 10.82
C ALA A 62 17.32 -44.88 11.23
N GLU A 63 16.95 -44.88 12.50
CA GLU A 63 15.87 -44.05 13.05
C GLU A 63 16.20 -42.56 12.97
N GLN A 64 17.42 -42.17 13.37
CA GLN A 64 17.91 -40.80 13.29
C GLN A 64 17.81 -40.26 11.85
N LYS A 65 18.23 -41.07 10.88
CA LYS A 65 18.13 -40.73 9.46
C LYS A 65 16.69 -40.51 9.00
N LYS A 66 15.74 -41.36 9.43
CA LYS A 66 14.31 -41.19 9.09
C LYS A 66 13.73 -39.90 9.67
N VAL A 67 14.08 -39.55 10.91
CA VAL A 67 13.63 -38.29 11.54
C VAL A 67 14.21 -37.09 10.80
N GLU A 68 15.48 -37.14 10.41
CA GLU A 68 16.12 -36.08 9.66
C GLU A 68 15.53 -35.91 8.25
N GLU A 69 15.28 -37.00 7.53
CA GLU A 69 14.56 -36.99 6.24
C GLU A 69 13.16 -36.38 6.39
N GLY A 70 12.41 -36.78 7.43
CA GLY A 70 11.10 -36.21 7.73
C GLY A 70 11.16 -34.71 8.04
N ARG A 71 12.19 -34.26 8.76
CA ARG A 71 12.42 -32.84 9.07
C ARG A 71 12.78 -32.04 7.82
N GLN A 72 13.63 -32.57 6.94
CA GLN A 72 13.96 -31.93 5.67
C GLN A 72 12.72 -31.81 4.78
N ALA A 73 11.89 -32.86 4.71
CA ALA A 73 10.63 -32.82 3.99
C ALA A 73 9.68 -31.75 4.55
N TYR A 74 9.55 -31.67 5.88
CA TYR A 74 8.76 -30.66 6.58
C TYR A 74 9.21 -29.23 6.22
N TYR A 75 10.51 -28.92 6.34
CA TYR A 75 11.00 -27.57 6.00
C TYR A 75 10.86 -27.22 4.53
N LYS A 76 11.03 -28.21 3.64
CA LYS A 76 10.82 -28.00 2.21
C LYS A 76 9.35 -27.70 1.90
N GLU A 77 8.42 -28.33 2.61
CA GLU A 77 6.99 -28.02 2.49
C GLU A 77 6.67 -26.63 3.02
N GLN A 78 7.19 -26.27 4.20
CA GLN A 78 7.07 -24.94 4.78
C GLN A 78 7.60 -23.83 3.85
N GLN A 79 8.78 -24.05 3.29
CA GLN A 79 9.39 -23.11 2.35
C GLN A 79 8.52 -22.93 1.11
N LYS A 80 7.96 -24.00 0.54
CA LYS A 80 7.05 -23.88 -0.60
C LYS A 80 5.82 -23.03 -0.27
N VAL A 81 5.21 -23.25 0.89
CA VAL A 81 4.03 -22.47 1.30
C VAL A 81 4.40 -21.02 1.54
N GLN A 82 5.57 -20.75 2.13
CA GLN A 82 6.08 -19.39 2.26
C GLN A 82 6.33 -18.74 0.90
N ASP A 83 6.98 -19.44 -0.04
CA ASP A 83 7.27 -18.94 -1.39
C ASP A 83 5.97 -18.64 -2.16
N GLU A 84 4.95 -19.50 -2.05
CA GLU A 84 3.63 -19.30 -2.66
C GLU A 84 2.88 -18.11 -2.04
N PHE A 85 2.95 -17.96 -0.72
CA PHE A 85 2.38 -16.81 -0.03
C PHE A 85 3.10 -15.52 -0.41
N GLU A 86 4.44 -15.52 -0.43
CA GLU A 86 5.24 -14.37 -0.83
C GLU A 86 4.97 -13.96 -2.28
N LYS A 87 4.80 -14.93 -3.19
CA LYS A 87 4.39 -14.66 -4.58
C LYS A 87 3.02 -14.01 -4.66
N THR A 88 2.04 -14.53 -3.92
CA THR A 88 0.67 -13.98 -3.87
C THR A 88 0.68 -12.58 -3.25
N ARG A 89 1.41 -12.39 -2.15
CA ARG A 89 1.58 -11.10 -1.49
C ARG A 89 2.25 -10.08 -2.40
N LYS A 90 3.30 -10.48 -3.13
CA LYS A 90 3.99 -9.60 -4.08
C LYS A 90 3.08 -9.14 -5.21
N ALA A 91 2.28 -10.06 -5.77
CA ALA A 91 1.27 -9.73 -6.78
C ALA A 91 0.20 -8.77 -6.23
N TYR A 92 -0.28 -9.03 -5.01
CA TYR A 92 -1.20 -8.15 -4.31
C TYR A 92 -0.61 -6.74 -4.11
N GLU A 93 0.61 -6.63 -3.61
CA GLU A 93 1.28 -5.35 -3.38
C GLU A 93 1.53 -4.58 -4.69
N HIS A 94 1.87 -5.29 -5.77
CA HIS A 94 2.01 -4.72 -7.10
C HIS A 94 0.69 -4.09 -7.59
N ASP A 95 -0.41 -4.82 -7.52
CA ASP A 95 -1.71 -4.32 -7.97
C ASP A 95 -2.23 -3.22 -7.05
N LEU A 96 -2.01 -3.34 -5.75
CA LEU A 96 -2.34 -2.32 -4.76
C LEU A 96 -1.62 -1.00 -5.07
N PHE A 97 -0.33 -1.07 -5.46
CA PHE A 97 0.43 0.10 -5.91
C PHE A 97 -0.28 0.79 -7.07
N ILE A 98 -0.70 0.03 -8.08
CA ILE A 98 -1.37 0.56 -9.28
C ILE A 98 -2.72 1.17 -8.92
N ILE A 99 -3.59 0.42 -8.24
CA ILE A 99 -4.95 0.85 -7.89
C ILE A 99 -4.93 2.11 -7.03
N ALA A 100 -4.10 2.14 -5.98
CA ALA A 100 -4.00 3.29 -5.08
C ALA A 100 -3.49 4.54 -5.81
N ASN A 101 -2.48 4.40 -6.67
CA ASN A 101 -1.97 5.53 -7.45
C ASN A 101 -2.98 6.04 -8.47
N ILE A 102 -3.70 5.16 -9.18
CA ILE A 102 -4.76 5.57 -10.12
C ILE A 102 -5.87 6.34 -9.39
N LEU A 103 -6.38 5.81 -8.28
CA LEU A 103 -7.41 6.49 -7.50
C LEU A 103 -6.91 7.82 -6.92
N GLY A 104 -5.68 7.84 -6.41
CA GLY A 104 -5.04 9.06 -5.93
C GLY A 104 -4.90 10.12 -7.03
N ILE A 105 -4.47 9.73 -8.23
CA ILE A 105 -4.40 10.60 -9.42
C ILE A 105 -5.79 11.13 -9.78
N ILE A 106 -6.82 10.28 -9.82
CA ILE A 106 -8.20 10.69 -10.14
C ILE A 106 -8.68 11.75 -9.14
N PHE A 107 -8.50 11.53 -7.83
CA PHE A 107 -8.89 12.49 -6.81
C PHE A 107 -8.08 13.78 -6.91
N PHE A 108 -6.80 13.68 -7.20
CA PHE A 108 -5.94 14.85 -7.39
C PHE A 108 -6.37 15.68 -8.60
N LEU A 109 -6.63 15.05 -9.74
CA LEU A 109 -7.15 15.71 -10.93
C LEU A 109 -8.54 16.29 -10.71
N ALA A 110 -9.42 15.59 -9.96
CA ALA A 110 -10.71 16.12 -9.57
C ALA A 110 -10.55 17.39 -8.72
N GLY A 111 -9.66 17.38 -7.73
CA GLY A 111 -9.30 18.56 -6.94
C GLY A 111 -8.80 19.71 -7.81
N MET A 112 -7.94 19.44 -8.79
CA MET A 112 -7.50 20.46 -9.75
C MET A 112 -8.66 20.99 -10.61
N GLY A 113 -9.56 20.14 -11.09
CA GLY A 113 -10.73 20.57 -11.86
C GLY A 113 -11.64 21.50 -11.04
N LEU A 114 -11.81 21.19 -9.75
CA LEU A 114 -12.58 21.99 -8.81
C LEU A 114 -11.98 23.41 -8.58
N LEU A 115 -10.69 23.64 -8.88
CA LEU A 115 -10.12 24.99 -8.88
C LEU A 115 -10.83 25.94 -9.83
N SER A 116 -11.50 25.45 -10.89
CA SER A 116 -12.23 26.31 -11.83
C SER A 116 -13.50 26.91 -11.22
N ILE A 117 -14.02 26.30 -10.15
CA ILE A 117 -15.26 26.69 -9.48
C ILE A 117 -15.05 27.00 -7.98
N TYR A 118 -13.81 27.23 -7.56
CA TYR A 118 -13.43 27.40 -6.16
C TYR A 118 -14.15 28.56 -5.45
N GLU A 119 -14.53 29.61 -6.18
CA GLU A 119 -15.29 30.76 -5.65
C GLU A 119 -16.67 30.33 -5.12
N LYS A 120 -17.25 29.24 -5.64
CA LYS A 120 -18.58 28.73 -5.25
C LYS A 120 -18.53 27.71 -4.12
N ILE A 121 -17.55 26.81 -4.17
CA ILE A 121 -17.44 25.66 -3.24
C ILE A 121 -16.49 25.91 -2.07
N GLY A 122 -15.67 26.96 -2.15
CA GLY A 122 -14.65 27.30 -1.17
C GLY A 122 -13.33 26.56 -1.39
N LEU A 123 -12.22 27.27 -1.16
CA LEU A 123 -10.85 26.74 -1.31
C LEU A 123 -10.58 25.52 -0.42
N ASN A 124 -11.25 25.40 0.72
CA ASN A 124 -11.04 24.32 1.68
C ASN A 124 -11.45 22.95 1.11
N VAL A 125 -12.55 22.93 0.35
CA VAL A 125 -13.02 21.70 -0.31
C VAL A 125 -11.99 21.27 -1.35
N VAL A 126 -11.52 22.21 -2.17
CA VAL A 126 -10.48 21.95 -3.18
C VAL A 126 -9.20 21.43 -2.53
N ALA A 127 -8.73 22.10 -1.47
CA ALA A 127 -7.55 21.69 -0.73
C ALA A 127 -7.70 20.30 -0.11
N GLY A 128 -8.88 20.00 0.46
CA GLY A 128 -9.18 18.68 1.02
C GLY A 128 -9.17 17.56 -0.01
N VAL A 129 -9.77 17.78 -1.18
CA VAL A 129 -9.79 16.80 -2.28
C VAL A 129 -8.37 16.59 -2.85
N LEU A 130 -7.61 17.66 -3.07
CA LEU A 130 -6.21 17.57 -3.52
C LEU A 130 -5.35 16.81 -2.51
N ALA A 131 -5.49 17.12 -1.21
CA ALA A 131 -4.77 16.43 -0.15
C ALA A 131 -5.14 14.94 -0.08
N SER A 132 -6.42 14.59 -0.27
CA SER A 132 -6.85 13.19 -0.35
C SER A 132 -6.26 12.46 -1.56
N GLY A 133 -6.17 13.11 -2.72
CA GLY A 133 -5.51 12.54 -3.90
C GLY A 133 -4.02 12.30 -3.65
N GLY A 134 -3.34 13.28 -3.05
CA GLY A 134 -1.94 13.16 -2.62
C GLY A 134 -1.74 12.03 -1.61
N PHE A 135 -2.65 11.89 -0.64
CA PHE A 135 -2.63 10.78 0.31
C PHE A 135 -2.82 9.42 -0.40
N GLY A 136 -3.73 9.30 -1.36
CA GLY A 136 -3.93 8.05 -2.11
C GLY A 136 -2.67 7.59 -2.84
N ILE A 137 -1.98 8.53 -3.49
CA ILE A 137 -0.67 8.30 -4.11
C ILE A 137 0.33 7.83 -3.04
N PHE A 138 0.47 8.59 -1.95
CA PHE A 138 1.41 8.27 -0.88
C PHE A 138 1.13 6.91 -0.23
N TYR A 139 -0.14 6.55 -0.03
CA TYR A 139 -0.58 5.25 0.47
C TYR A 139 -0.14 4.12 -0.48
N GLY A 140 -0.30 4.32 -1.79
CA GLY A 140 0.20 3.40 -2.81
C GLY A 140 1.70 3.15 -2.69
N TYR A 141 2.50 4.21 -2.50
CA TYR A 141 3.94 4.09 -2.25
C TYR A 141 4.26 3.37 -0.95
N ILE A 142 3.61 3.67 0.17
CA ILE A 142 3.91 2.99 1.44
C ILE A 142 3.58 1.50 1.36
N ARG A 143 2.42 1.14 0.82
CA ARG A 143 1.91 -0.23 0.91
C ARG A 143 2.30 -1.12 -0.27
N GLY A 144 2.43 -0.56 -1.47
CA GLY A 144 2.68 -1.32 -2.69
C GLY A 144 4.13 -1.32 -3.18
N TRP A 145 5.03 -0.56 -2.54
CA TRP A 145 6.41 -0.39 -3.03
C TRP A 145 7.22 -1.69 -3.11
N GLN A 146 7.02 -2.63 -2.19
CA GLN A 146 7.76 -3.89 -2.20
C GLN A 146 7.32 -4.81 -3.35
N GLY A 147 6.04 -4.74 -3.75
CA GLY A 147 5.49 -5.50 -4.87
C GLY A 147 5.77 -4.91 -6.25
N ALA A 148 5.89 -3.58 -6.35
CA ALA A 148 6.04 -2.91 -7.64
C ALA A 148 7.44 -3.06 -8.26
N ASP A 149 7.50 -3.15 -9.59
CA ASP A 149 8.76 -3.12 -10.35
C ASP A 149 9.35 -1.70 -10.38
N ASP A 150 10.67 -1.60 -10.48
CA ASP A 150 11.37 -0.31 -10.44
C ASP A 150 11.01 0.60 -11.61
N ILE A 151 10.74 0.03 -12.79
CA ILE A 151 10.25 0.76 -13.95
C ILE A 151 8.88 1.40 -13.65
N LEU A 152 7.96 0.64 -13.03
CA LEU A 152 6.64 1.13 -12.69
C LEU A 152 6.71 2.26 -11.64
N LYS A 153 7.53 2.09 -10.60
CA LYS A 153 7.78 3.14 -9.59
C LYS A 153 8.31 4.41 -10.24
N PHE A 154 9.25 4.29 -11.17
CA PHE A 154 9.83 5.43 -11.86
C PHE A 154 8.79 6.16 -12.73
N ILE A 155 7.99 5.42 -13.51
CA ILE A 155 6.94 6.00 -14.36
C ILE A 155 5.90 6.73 -13.51
N VAL A 156 5.39 6.09 -12.47
CA VAL A 156 4.43 6.73 -11.56
C VAL A 156 5.06 7.95 -10.88
N GLY A 157 6.34 7.88 -10.49
CA GLY A 157 7.09 9.00 -9.94
C GLY A 157 7.16 10.19 -10.89
N ILE A 158 7.43 9.97 -12.18
CA ILE A 158 7.41 11.02 -13.20
C ILE A 158 6.01 11.63 -13.34
N VAL A 159 4.97 10.80 -13.43
CA VAL A 159 3.58 11.28 -13.56
C VAL A 159 3.21 12.16 -12.36
N VAL A 160 3.52 11.71 -11.15
CA VAL A 160 3.27 12.48 -9.92
C VAL A 160 4.07 13.78 -9.90
N ALA A 161 5.34 13.76 -10.31
CA ALA A 161 6.17 14.96 -10.38
C ALA A 161 5.59 15.99 -11.36
N ILE A 162 5.19 15.55 -12.57
CA ILE A 162 4.56 16.41 -13.58
C ILE A 162 3.27 17.02 -13.03
N MET A 163 2.41 16.22 -12.40
CA MET A 163 1.17 16.71 -11.81
C MET A 163 1.43 17.78 -10.75
N VAL A 164 2.36 17.55 -9.82
CA VAL A 164 2.69 18.51 -8.75
C VAL A 164 3.21 19.83 -9.34
N VAL A 165 4.12 19.76 -10.31
CA VAL A 165 4.64 20.97 -11.00
C VAL A 165 3.52 21.70 -11.74
N ALA A 166 2.67 20.97 -12.48
CA ALA A 166 1.54 21.55 -13.20
C ALA A 166 0.55 22.24 -12.24
N SER A 167 0.21 21.59 -11.11
CA SER A 167 -0.63 22.19 -10.07
C SER A 167 -0.03 23.48 -9.52
N ALA A 168 1.28 23.49 -9.23
CA ALA A 168 1.96 24.67 -8.72
C ALA A 168 1.89 25.84 -9.71
N VAL A 169 2.12 25.58 -11.00
CA VAL A 169 2.02 26.58 -12.06
C VAL A 169 0.59 27.11 -12.20
N VAL A 170 -0.41 26.22 -12.21
CA VAL A 170 -1.83 26.60 -12.31
C VAL A 170 -2.24 27.47 -11.11
N ILE A 171 -1.91 27.06 -9.89
CA ILE A 171 -2.24 27.81 -8.68
C ILE A 171 -1.57 29.18 -8.69
N ASN A 172 -0.28 29.25 -9.05
CA ASN A 172 0.44 30.52 -9.11
C ASN A 172 -0.19 31.49 -10.14
N ASN A 173 -0.59 30.96 -11.31
CA ASN A 173 -1.28 31.76 -12.33
C ASN A 173 -2.65 32.27 -11.86
N LEU A 174 -3.41 31.45 -11.12
CA LEU A 174 -4.70 31.84 -10.54
C LEU A 174 -4.52 32.96 -9.51
N VAL A 175 -3.55 32.82 -8.60
CA VAL A 175 -3.23 33.85 -7.59
C VAL A 175 -2.81 35.16 -8.25
N ARG A 176 -1.95 35.11 -9.28
CA ARG A 176 -1.54 36.31 -10.03
C ARG A 176 -2.73 37.03 -10.67
N LYS A 177 -3.66 36.29 -11.27
CA LYS A 177 -4.84 36.88 -11.92
C LYS A 177 -5.78 37.57 -10.92
N HIS A 178 -5.89 37.04 -9.71
CA HIS A 178 -6.71 37.64 -8.65
C HIS A 178 -6.06 38.91 -8.06
N ASN A 179 -4.74 38.99 -7.98
CA ASN A 179 -4.04 40.17 -7.43
C ASN A 179 -3.96 41.37 -8.40
N VAL A 180 -4.31 41.18 -9.69
CA VAL A 180 -4.29 42.23 -10.72
C VAL A 180 -5.69 42.86 -10.92
N LYS A 181 -6.73 42.31 -10.30
CA LYS A 181 -8.09 42.89 -10.25
C LYS A 181 -8.32 43.62 -8.93
#